data_AF-A0A8C9W6E1-F1
#
_entry.id   AF-A0A8C9W6E1-F1
#
_cell.length_a   1.000
_cell.length_b   1.000
_cell.length_c   1.000
_cell.angle_alpha   90.00
_cell.angle_beta   90.00
_cell.angle_gamma   90.00
#
_symmetry.space_group_name_H-M   'P 1'
#
loop_
_entity.id
_entity.type
_entity.pdbx_description
1 polymer ?
#
loop_
_entity_poly.entity_id
_entity_poly.type
_entity_poly.pdbx_seq_one_letter_code
_entity_poly.pdbx_strand_id
1 'polypeptide(L)'
;MELYCSPCDTAVCKECTKGEHAEHAAVPLRDAVEQHRVRLQDQLETTKKRLPEINSAMRSLTEFQQQLSSQKASIEEDIHSTFEDLQKTLNVRKSVLLMELEVTYGLKQKVLQSQLDTLLQGQEEIHDCCSVTEQGLSCSSEAEVLLLKKQMSERLAELASHQYPLQPQENDQLDFLVETEGLKKSVHNLGTIVTTSAVAYETEASGEGLRQCVVGHPTSVIITTKDKDGEPCKTGSASVTAEIFTPDGSVADGEILDNKNGTYEFLYTVPKEGSFTLSLRLYDQHIKGSPFKLKVTKSADVSPSTDGAKKRVKSPGSGHVKQRLAKRPASMFSTSKRKENPIEDDMIFRVGTKGRNKGEFTNLQGVAASSDGNILIADSNNQCVQIFSNDGQFINRFGVRGRSPGQLQRPTGVAVHPNGDIIIADYDNKWVSIFSNDGKFKSKIGAGKLMGPKGVSVDKNGNLIVVDNKACSVLIFQLSGKLLTRFGSRGNGDKQFAGPHFAAVNNDNEIIITDFHNHSVKVFNSEGEFLLKFGSNGEGNGQFNAPTGVAVDASGNIIVADWGNSRIQVFDGSGSFLSYINTSVEPLYGPQGLALTSDGHVVVADSGNHCFKVYRYLQ
;
A
#
# COMPACT_ATOMS: atom_id res chain seq x y z
N MET A 1 19.01 63.41 62.18
CA MET A 1 18.96 63.56 60.71
C MET A 1 17.50 63.77 60.35
N GLU A 2 17.12 64.98 59.97
CA GLU A 2 15.69 65.35 59.75
C GLU A 2 15.34 65.52 58.27
N LEU A 3 16.33 65.41 57.38
CA LEU A 3 16.23 65.70 55.96
C LEU A 3 16.67 64.49 55.13
N TYR A 4 16.12 64.33 53.94
CA TYR A 4 16.43 63.26 53.00
C TYR A 4 16.85 63.86 51.65
N CYS A 5 17.97 63.37 51.12
CA CYS A 5 18.55 63.85 49.87
C CYS A 5 18.14 62.93 48.71
N SER A 6 17.16 63.36 47.90
CA SER A 6 16.61 62.54 46.81
C SER A 6 17.62 62.08 45.75
N PRO A 7 18.63 62.88 45.35
CA PRO A 7 19.65 62.43 44.40
C PRO A 7 20.62 61.38 44.94
N CYS A 8 20.81 61.32 46.27
CA CYS A 8 21.80 60.44 46.91
C CYS A 8 21.18 59.25 47.64
N ASP A 9 19.85 59.17 47.70
CA ASP A 9 19.09 58.13 48.39
C ASP A 9 19.49 57.92 49.87
N THR A 10 19.84 59.01 50.57
CA THR A 10 20.33 58.95 51.96
C THR A 10 19.72 60.01 52.87
N ALA A 11 19.57 59.65 54.15
CA ALA A 11 19.18 60.58 55.20
C ALA A 11 20.37 61.47 55.58
N VAL A 12 20.15 62.79 55.62
CA VAL A 12 21.18 63.80 55.86
C VAL A 12 20.82 64.67 57.08
N CYS A 13 21.84 65.15 57.79
CA CYS A 13 21.66 66.17 58.84
C CYS A 13 21.77 67.60 58.24
N LYS A 14 21.38 68.63 59.01
CA LYS A 14 21.42 70.04 58.56
C LYS A 14 22.83 70.56 58.26
N GLU A 15 23.87 69.89 58.76
CA GLU A 15 25.27 70.23 58.49
C GLU A 15 25.73 69.62 57.16
N CYS A 16 25.35 68.37 56.86
CA CYS A 16 25.65 67.70 55.59
C CYS A 16 25.01 68.39 54.38
N THR A 17 23.82 68.99 54.54
CA THR A 17 23.17 69.80 53.49
C THR A 17 23.87 71.13 53.21
N LYS A 18 24.85 71.54 54.03
CA LYS A 18 25.67 72.75 53.79
C LYS A 18 27.06 72.42 53.23
N GLY A 19 27.46 71.14 53.28
CA GLY A 19 28.74 70.65 52.76
C GLY A 19 28.53 69.80 51.51
N GLU A 20 28.72 68.49 51.65
CA GLU A 20 28.72 67.52 50.54
C GLU A 20 27.38 67.42 49.78
N HIS A 21 26.27 67.85 50.37
CA HIS A 21 24.94 67.84 49.73
C HIS A 21 24.38 69.25 49.49
N ALA A 22 25.23 70.28 49.41
CA ALA A 22 24.80 71.67 49.23
C ALA A 22 24.02 71.94 47.92
N GLU A 23 24.33 71.21 46.85
CA GLU A 23 23.66 71.34 45.55
C GLU A 23 22.46 70.37 45.39
N HIS A 24 22.19 69.53 46.39
CA HIS A 24 21.14 68.52 46.30
C HIS A 24 19.85 68.98 46.99
N ALA A 25 18.71 68.77 46.32
CA ALA A 25 17.40 69.05 46.89
C ALA A 25 17.13 68.11 48.08
N ALA A 26 16.98 68.68 49.27
CA ALA A 26 16.69 67.96 50.51
C ALA A 26 15.25 68.22 50.96
N VAL A 27 14.48 67.15 51.18
CA VAL A 27 13.08 67.18 51.65
C VAL A 27 13.00 66.69 53.10
N PRO A 28 11.94 67.03 53.87
CA PRO A 28 11.74 66.47 55.20
C PRO A 28 11.73 64.93 55.16
N LEU A 29 12.55 64.30 56.00
CA LEU A 29 12.72 62.85 56.01
C LEU A 29 11.37 62.11 56.20
N ARG A 30 10.45 62.67 56.99
CA ARG A 30 9.12 62.09 57.20
C ARG A 30 8.29 62.00 55.91
N ASP A 31 8.37 63.02 55.06
CA ASP A 31 7.56 63.12 53.83
C ASP A 31 8.15 62.20 52.76
N ALA A 32 9.49 62.09 52.69
CA ALA A 32 10.18 61.12 51.84
C ALA A 32 9.87 59.68 52.28
N VAL A 33 9.94 59.37 53.57
CA VAL A 33 9.63 58.02 54.09
C VAL A 33 8.20 57.61 53.75
N GLU A 34 7.23 58.51 53.87
CA GLU A 34 5.83 58.19 53.52
C GLU A 34 5.66 57.95 52.01
N GLN A 35 6.30 58.76 51.16
CA GLN A 35 6.32 58.54 49.71
C GLN A 35 7.00 57.22 49.31
N HIS A 36 8.16 56.91 49.88
CA HIS A 36 8.86 55.65 49.63
C HIS A 36 8.09 54.44 50.16
N ARG A 37 7.40 54.57 51.30
CA ARG A 37 6.53 53.53 51.86
C ARG A 37 5.36 53.22 50.92
N VAL A 38 4.67 54.25 50.41
CA VAL A 38 3.58 54.07 49.44
C VAL A 38 4.11 53.42 48.16
N ARG A 39 5.24 53.91 47.62
CA ARG A 39 5.86 53.32 46.41
C ARG A 39 6.26 51.86 46.60
N LEU A 40 6.86 51.51 47.74
CA LEU A 40 7.21 50.13 48.07
C LEU A 40 5.97 49.25 48.28
N GLN A 41 4.90 49.79 48.89
CA GLN A 41 3.62 49.08 49.01
C GLN A 41 2.99 48.83 47.64
N ASP A 42 2.99 49.81 46.74
CA ASP A 42 2.50 49.62 45.36
C ASP A 42 3.33 48.59 44.58
N GLN A 43 4.66 48.62 44.71
CA GLN A 43 5.54 47.62 44.11
C GLN A 43 5.34 46.22 44.72
N LEU A 44 5.13 46.13 46.03
CA LEU A 44 4.85 44.89 46.75
C LEU A 44 3.52 44.30 46.31
N GLU A 45 2.47 45.11 46.22
CA GLU A 45 1.14 44.66 45.76
C GLU A 45 1.18 44.27 44.27
N THR A 46 1.91 45.00 43.43
CA THR A 46 2.15 44.62 42.03
C THR A 46 2.89 43.28 41.92
N THR A 47 3.88 43.05 42.79
CA THR A 47 4.65 41.79 42.81
C THR A 47 3.80 40.63 43.34
N LYS A 48 3.02 40.85 44.40
CA LYS A 48 2.10 39.86 44.95
C LYS A 48 1.02 39.45 43.95
N LYS A 49 0.54 40.37 43.11
CA LYS A 49 -0.43 40.06 42.04
C LYS A 49 0.13 39.09 40.99
N ARG A 50 1.45 38.97 40.84
CA ARG A 50 2.08 37.98 39.94
C ARG A 50 2.17 36.57 40.55
N LEU A 51 2.11 36.43 41.87
CA LEU A 51 2.18 35.11 42.53
C LEU A 51 1.04 34.17 42.11
N PRO A 52 -0.24 34.60 42.02
CA PRO A 52 -1.32 33.78 41.49
C PRO A 52 -1.08 33.27 40.06
N GLU A 53 -0.54 34.10 39.16
CA GLU A 53 -0.24 33.73 37.77
C GLU A 53 0.83 32.63 37.72
N ILE A 54 1.91 32.79 38.49
CA ILE A 54 2.99 31.79 38.60
C ILE A 54 2.44 30.49 39.21
N ASN A 55 1.64 30.58 40.28
CA ASN A 55 1.04 29.42 40.93
C ASN A 55 0.05 28.69 40.01
N SER A 56 -0.63 29.40 39.10
CA SER A 56 -1.47 28.78 38.08
C SER A 56 -0.63 28.05 37.04
N ALA A 57 0.45 28.68 36.56
CA ALA A 57 1.36 28.07 35.59
C ALA A 57 2.04 26.81 36.17
N MET A 58 2.47 26.83 37.43
CA MET A 58 3.05 25.67 38.11
C MET A 58 2.08 24.49 38.20
N ARG A 59 0.79 24.75 38.48
CA ARG A 59 -0.25 23.72 38.47
C ARG A 59 -0.41 23.11 37.08
N SER A 60 -0.57 23.93 36.05
CA SER A 60 -0.68 23.45 34.67
C SER A 60 0.55 22.65 34.21
N LEU A 61 1.76 23.08 34.58
CA LEU A 61 2.99 22.33 34.27
C LEU A 61 3.02 20.97 34.97
N THR A 62 2.51 20.89 36.19
CA THR A 62 2.42 19.62 36.94
C THR A 62 1.42 18.66 36.27
N GLU A 63 0.28 19.19 35.81
CA GLU A 63 -0.72 18.44 35.04
C GLU A 63 -0.13 17.94 33.70
N PHE A 64 0.57 18.78 32.94
CA PHE A 64 1.24 18.37 31.69
C PHE A 64 2.30 17.30 31.94
N GLN A 65 3.07 17.38 33.02
CA GLN A 65 4.04 16.34 33.40
C GLN A 65 3.35 15.01 33.71
N GLN A 66 2.24 15.03 34.44
CA GLN A 66 1.45 13.83 34.71
C GLN A 66 0.86 13.23 33.44
N GLN A 67 0.30 14.06 32.56
CA GLN A 67 -0.25 13.62 31.28
C GLN A 67 0.82 12.99 30.38
N LEU A 68 2.01 13.60 30.31
CA LEU A 68 3.14 13.04 29.55
C LEU A 68 3.58 11.68 30.12
N SER A 69 3.63 11.55 31.45
CA SER A 69 3.97 10.27 32.10
C SER A 69 2.92 9.20 31.84
N SER A 70 1.63 9.55 31.83
CA SER A 70 0.54 8.63 31.52
C SER A 70 0.57 8.18 30.06
N GLN A 71 0.78 9.11 29.13
CA GLN A 71 0.92 8.80 27.70
C GLN A 71 2.11 7.88 27.44
N LYS A 72 3.25 8.12 28.11
CA LYS A 72 4.41 7.22 28.05
C LYS A 72 4.03 5.80 28.48
N ALA A 73 3.37 5.64 29.63
CA ALA A 73 3.00 4.32 30.14
C ALA A 73 2.03 3.59 29.20
N SER A 74 1.05 4.31 28.62
CA SER A 74 0.13 3.75 27.62
C SER A 74 0.87 3.26 26.38
N ILE A 75 1.81 4.06 25.85
CA ILE A 75 2.60 3.68 24.68
C ILE A 75 3.52 2.49 25.01
N GLU A 76 4.08 2.42 26.22
CA GLU A 76 4.84 1.26 26.67
C GLU A 76 3.96 -0.01 26.65
N GLU A 77 2.74 0.05 27.16
CA GLU A 77 1.79 -1.09 27.10
C GLU A 77 1.45 -1.50 25.66
N ASP A 78 1.17 -0.53 24.78
CA ASP A 78 0.88 -0.78 23.37
C ASP A 78 2.06 -1.45 22.64
N ILE A 79 3.29 -1.02 22.94
CA ILE A 79 4.51 -1.64 22.40
C ILE A 79 4.59 -3.08 22.88
N HIS A 80 4.47 -3.34 24.19
CA HIS A 80 4.55 -4.71 24.72
C HIS A 80 3.48 -5.61 24.09
N SER A 81 2.22 -5.19 24.09
CA SER A 81 1.11 -5.94 23.53
C SER A 81 1.30 -6.26 22.03
N THR A 82 1.73 -5.27 21.24
CA THR A 82 1.97 -5.45 19.80
C THR A 82 3.07 -6.48 19.54
N PHE A 83 4.17 -6.43 20.28
CA PHE A 83 5.29 -7.36 20.09
C PHE A 83 4.98 -8.76 20.61
N GLU A 84 4.20 -8.89 21.70
CA GLU A 84 3.70 -10.19 22.17
C GLU A 84 2.82 -10.87 21.11
N ASP A 85 1.93 -10.13 20.46
CA ASP A 85 1.05 -10.69 19.42
C ASP A 85 1.81 -11.10 18.15
N LEU A 86 2.83 -10.32 17.76
CA LEU A 86 3.75 -10.72 16.69
C LEU A 86 4.52 -12.00 17.06
N GLN A 87 4.99 -12.12 18.30
CA GLN A 87 5.67 -13.33 18.78
C GLN A 87 4.73 -14.54 18.78
N LYS A 88 3.48 -14.39 19.21
CA LYS A 88 2.46 -15.45 19.12
C LYS A 88 2.28 -15.90 17.68
N THR A 89 2.18 -14.96 16.75
CA THR A 89 1.99 -15.25 15.32
C THR A 89 3.17 -16.04 14.75
N LEU A 90 4.40 -15.65 15.09
CA LEU A 90 5.61 -16.40 14.70
C LEU A 90 5.65 -17.80 15.30
N ASN A 91 5.25 -17.95 16.56
CA ASN A 91 5.17 -19.26 17.22
C ASN A 91 4.11 -20.17 16.59
N VAL A 92 2.97 -19.62 16.18
CA VAL A 92 1.95 -20.39 15.44
C VAL A 92 2.52 -20.89 14.11
N ARG A 93 3.20 -20.04 13.33
CA ARG A 93 3.81 -20.49 12.06
C ARG A 93 4.87 -21.57 12.28
N LYS A 94 5.68 -21.44 13.34
CA LYS A 94 6.63 -22.49 13.75
C LYS A 94 5.92 -23.82 14.02
N SER A 95 4.85 -23.81 14.80
CA SER A 95 4.09 -25.04 15.12
C SER A 95 3.48 -25.68 13.86
N VAL A 96 2.97 -24.87 12.94
CA VAL A 96 2.43 -25.36 11.66
C VAL A 96 3.52 -26.04 10.82
N LEU A 97 4.70 -25.43 10.69
CA LEU A 97 5.83 -26.01 9.94
C LEU A 97 6.30 -27.35 10.53
N LEU A 98 6.33 -27.45 11.86
CA LEU A 98 6.67 -28.71 12.54
C LEU A 98 5.62 -29.80 12.29
N MET A 99 4.34 -29.43 12.27
CA MET A 99 3.26 -30.35 11.94
C MET A 99 3.33 -30.80 10.48
N GLU A 100 3.58 -29.90 9.53
CA GLU A 100 3.77 -30.20 8.11
C GLU A 100 4.94 -31.18 7.90
N LEU A 101 6.05 -30.99 8.64
CA LEU A 101 7.21 -31.88 8.61
C LEU A 101 6.86 -33.30 9.07
N GLU A 102 6.20 -33.43 10.23
CA GLU A 102 5.78 -34.74 10.77
C GLU A 102 4.84 -35.48 9.82
N VAL A 103 3.88 -34.77 9.22
CA VAL A 103 2.95 -35.36 8.24
C VAL A 103 3.72 -35.83 7.01
N THR A 104 4.60 -35.01 6.45
CA THR A 104 5.37 -35.35 5.24
C THR A 104 6.31 -36.53 5.49
N TYR A 105 7.02 -36.53 6.62
CA TYR A 105 7.85 -37.64 7.06
C TYR A 105 7.03 -38.93 7.22
N GLY A 106 5.89 -38.86 7.92
CA GLY A 106 5.03 -40.03 8.15
C GLY A 106 4.47 -40.64 6.86
N LEU A 107 4.13 -39.82 5.86
CA LEU A 107 3.68 -40.30 4.55
C LEU A 107 4.80 -41.02 3.80
N LYS A 108 6.00 -40.42 3.73
CA LYS A 108 7.16 -41.04 3.08
C LYS A 108 7.55 -42.35 3.77
N GLN A 109 7.58 -42.35 5.11
CA GLN A 109 7.88 -43.54 5.90
C GLN A 109 6.87 -44.67 5.63
N LYS A 110 5.58 -44.34 5.50
CA LYS A 110 4.53 -45.33 5.23
C LYS A 110 4.70 -46.02 3.87
N VAL A 111 5.11 -45.28 2.84
CA VAL A 111 5.39 -45.84 1.51
C VAL A 111 6.56 -46.82 1.59
N LEU A 112 7.67 -46.40 2.21
CA LEU A 112 8.85 -47.25 2.37
C LEU A 112 8.57 -48.48 3.22
N GLN A 113 7.80 -48.34 4.30
CA GLN A 113 7.43 -49.46 5.16
C GLN A 113 6.56 -50.48 4.42
N SER A 114 5.55 -50.02 3.67
CA SER A 114 4.71 -50.91 2.86
C SER A 114 5.50 -51.65 1.79
N GLN A 115 6.48 -50.98 1.17
CA GLN A 115 7.37 -51.61 0.21
C GLN A 115 8.24 -52.67 0.89
N LEU A 116 8.81 -52.36 2.05
CA LEU A 116 9.63 -53.29 2.83
C LEU A 116 8.84 -54.54 3.22
N ASP A 117 7.62 -54.38 3.73
CA ASP A 117 6.75 -55.49 4.13
C ASP A 117 6.45 -56.41 2.94
N THR A 118 6.18 -55.84 1.75
CA THR A 118 5.94 -56.59 0.51
C THR A 118 7.16 -57.39 0.06
N LEU A 119 8.35 -56.80 0.16
CA LEU A 119 9.61 -57.47 -0.20
C LEU A 119 9.96 -58.58 0.79
N LEU A 120 9.76 -58.36 2.09
CA LEU A 120 9.98 -59.37 3.13
C LEU A 120 9.05 -60.57 2.94
N GLN A 121 7.76 -60.33 2.69
CA GLN A 121 6.80 -61.40 2.40
C GLN A 121 7.21 -62.19 1.14
N GLY A 122 7.57 -61.50 0.06
CA GLY A 122 8.04 -62.16 -1.17
C GLY A 122 9.31 -62.97 -0.96
N GLN A 123 10.24 -62.47 -0.15
CA GLN A 123 11.47 -63.17 0.20
C GLN A 123 11.19 -64.47 0.97
N GLU A 124 10.30 -64.42 1.96
CA GLU A 124 9.88 -65.59 2.76
C GLU A 124 9.21 -66.64 1.87
N GLU A 125 8.26 -66.23 1.02
CA GLU A 125 7.55 -67.12 0.08
C GLU A 125 8.50 -67.84 -0.89
N ILE A 126 9.48 -67.11 -1.45
CA ILE A 126 10.49 -67.69 -2.34
C ILE A 126 11.40 -68.65 -1.56
N HIS A 127 11.88 -68.23 -0.38
CA HIS A 127 12.78 -69.04 0.44
C HIS A 127 12.13 -70.38 0.85
N ASP A 128 10.89 -70.35 1.30
CA ASP A 128 10.16 -71.55 1.70
C ASP A 128 9.89 -72.48 0.51
N CYS A 129 9.50 -71.92 -0.64
CA CYS A 129 9.27 -72.70 -1.85
C CYS A 129 10.55 -73.37 -2.35
N CYS A 130 11.68 -72.67 -2.33
CA CYS A 130 13.00 -73.21 -2.65
C CYS A 130 13.40 -74.32 -1.68
N SER A 131 13.33 -74.08 -0.36
CA SER A 131 13.71 -75.05 0.67
C SER A 131 12.93 -76.37 0.57
N VAL A 132 11.60 -76.30 0.40
CA VAL A 132 10.76 -77.49 0.23
C VAL A 132 11.11 -78.24 -1.06
N THR A 133 11.35 -77.52 -2.16
CA THR A 133 11.72 -78.12 -3.43
C THR A 133 13.09 -78.79 -3.36
N GLU A 134 14.08 -78.14 -2.76
CA GLU A 134 15.44 -78.70 -2.58
C GLU A 134 15.43 -79.95 -1.69
N GLN A 135 14.69 -79.94 -0.59
CA GLN A 135 14.55 -81.10 0.29
C GLN A 135 13.88 -82.28 -0.44
N GLY A 136 12.80 -82.02 -1.19
CA GLY A 136 12.10 -83.04 -1.98
C GLY A 136 12.94 -83.61 -3.13
N LEU A 137 13.83 -82.81 -3.71
CA LEU A 137 14.80 -83.27 -4.72
C LEU A 137 15.96 -84.09 -4.10
N SER A 138 16.34 -83.78 -2.86
CA SER A 138 17.44 -84.45 -2.15
C SER A 138 17.07 -85.80 -1.54
N CYS A 139 15.81 -85.95 -1.14
CA CYS A 139 15.24 -87.17 -0.58
C CYS A 139 14.10 -87.60 -1.49
N SER A 140 14.28 -88.52 -2.43
CA SER A 140 13.24 -89.52 -2.79
C SER A 140 13.44 -90.29 -4.11
N SER A 141 12.63 -91.35 -4.22
CA SER A 141 12.40 -92.22 -5.38
C SER A 141 11.84 -91.48 -6.60
N GLU A 142 12.01 -92.04 -7.81
CA GLU A 142 11.57 -91.43 -9.08
C GLU A 142 10.08 -91.01 -9.10
N ALA A 143 9.22 -91.67 -8.33
CA ALA A 143 7.80 -91.38 -8.25
C ALA A 143 7.47 -90.10 -7.45
N GLU A 144 8.22 -89.81 -6.39
CA GLU A 144 8.02 -88.64 -5.53
C GLU A 144 8.50 -87.35 -6.22
N VAL A 145 9.57 -87.42 -7.02
CA VAL A 145 10.03 -86.30 -7.86
C VAL A 145 8.98 -85.89 -8.88
N LEU A 146 8.25 -86.84 -9.47
CA LEU A 146 7.16 -86.55 -10.41
C LEU A 146 5.94 -85.90 -9.72
N LEU A 147 5.65 -86.28 -8.49
CA LEU A 147 4.62 -85.65 -7.65
C LEU A 147 5.02 -84.23 -7.24
N LEU A 148 6.25 -84.03 -6.79
CA LEU A 148 6.82 -82.72 -6.44
C LEU A 148 6.79 -81.76 -7.65
N LYS A 149 7.19 -82.25 -8.84
CA LYS A 149 7.11 -81.49 -10.09
C LYS A 149 5.68 -81.01 -10.34
N LYS A 150 4.68 -81.89 -10.20
CA LYS A 150 3.28 -81.52 -10.41
C LYS A 150 2.79 -80.46 -9.42
N GLN A 151 3.29 -80.48 -8.18
CA GLN A 151 2.85 -79.56 -7.13
C GLN A 151 3.58 -78.20 -7.14
N MET A 152 4.86 -78.17 -7.52
CA MET A 152 5.70 -76.97 -7.36
C MET A 152 6.04 -76.25 -8.67
N SER A 153 5.87 -76.88 -9.84
CA SER A 153 6.27 -76.24 -11.13
C SER A 153 5.50 -74.96 -11.43
N GLU A 154 4.19 -74.95 -11.22
CA GLU A 154 3.36 -73.75 -11.46
C GLU A 154 3.72 -72.64 -10.46
N ARG A 155 3.88 -72.99 -9.18
CA ARG A 155 4.21 -72.02 -8.12
C ARG A 155 5.61 -71.41 -8.26
N LEU A 156 6.60 -72.21 -8.66
CA LEU A 156 7.95 -71.73 -8.96
C LEU A 156 7.96 -70.84 -10.21
N ALA A 157 7.19 -71.19 -11.24
CA ALA A 157 7.06 -70.36 -12.44
C ALA A 157 6.36 -69.02 -12.14
N GLU A 158 5.33 -69.02 -11.30
CA GLU A 158 4.64 -67.82 -10.83
C GLU A 158 5.59 -66.90 -10.07
N LEU A 159 6.28 -67.40 -9.04
CA LEU A 159 7.23 -66.63 -8.24
C LEU A 159 8.41 -66.10 -9.08
N ALA A 160 8.93 -66.90 -10.02
CA ALA A 160 10.01 -66.48 -10.92
C ALA A 160 9.58 -65.40 -11.92
N SER A 161 8.29 -65.34 -12.26
CA SER A 161 7.73 -64.34 -13.17
C SER A 161 7.21 -63.08 -12.45
N HIS A 162 7.04 -63.14 -11.13
CA HIS A 162 6.51 -62.05 -10.33
C HIS A 162 7.50 -60.87 -10.24
N GLN A 163 7.03 -59.66 -10.46
CA GLN A 163 7.87 -58.46 -10.42
C GLN A 163 7.78 -57.76 -9.08
N TYR A 164 8.86 -57.83 -8.30
CA TYR A 164 8.98 -57.11 -7.04
C TYR A 164 9.55 -55.68 -7.26
N PRO A 165 9.09 -54.69 -6.49
CA PRO A 165 9.62 -53.32 -6.57
C PRO A 165 10.97 -53.24 -5.86
N LEU A 166 12.07 -53.49 -6.58
CA LEU A 166 13.42 -53.56 -6.02
C LEU A 166 14.10 -52.18 -5.82
N GLN A 167 13.54 -51.12 -6.42
CA GLN A 167 14.04 -49.74 -6.27
C GLN A 167 13.18 -48.98 -5.26
N PRO A 168 13.75 -48.11 -4.42
CA PRO A 168 12.99 -47.33 -3.46
C PRO A 168 11.88 -46.54 -4.15
N GLN A 169 10.65 -46.71 -3.68
CA GLN A 169 9.48 -46.01 -4.23
C GLN A 169 9.35 -44.57 -3.71
N GLU A 170 10.18 -44.19 -2.75
CA GLU A 170 10.22 -42.88 -2.16
C GLU A 170 11.66 -42.49 -1.80
N ASN A 171 11.96 -41.20 -1.76
CA ASN A 171 13.29 -40.68 -1.44
C ASN A 171 13.38 -40.12 -0.01
N ASP A 172 14.60 -39.86 0.44
CA ASP A 172 14.95 -39.34 1.77
C ASP A 172 14.94 -37.81 1.86
N GLN A 173 14.58 -37.09 0.79
CA GLN A 173 14.69 -35.65 0.73
C GLN A 173 13.66 -34.94 1.63
N LEU A 174 14.15 -34.15 2.58
CA LEU A 174 13.40 -33.25 3.45
C LEU A 174 14.20 -31.96 3.71
N ASP A 175 13.87 -30.88 2.99
CA ASP A 175 14.60 -29.62 3.08
C ASP A 175 13.79 -28.52 3.78
N PHE A 176 14.40 -27.86 4.76
CA PHE A 176 13.86 -26.64 5.36
C PHE A 176 14.52 -25.40 4.76
N LEU A 177 13.78 -24.66 3.94
CA LEU A 177 14.23 -23.42 3.32
C LEU A 177 13.54 -22.22 3.97
N VAL A 178 14.33 -21.27 4.48
CA VAL A 178 13.81 -20.08 5.15
C VAL A 178 14.58 -18.82 4.74
N GLU A 179 13.84 -17.79 4.27
CA GLU A 179 14.42 -16.48 3.95
C GLU A 179 14.36 -15.56 5.18
N THR A 180 15.47 -15.46 5.91
CA THR A 180 15.52 -14.67 7.16
C THR A 180 15.94 -13.22 6.96
N GLU A 181 16.64 -12.90 5.87
CA GLU A 181 17.22 -11.56 5.66
C GLU A 181 16.17 -10.49 5.34
N GLY A 182 15.12 -10.83 4.60
CA GLY A 182 13.99 -9.93 4.35
C GLY A 182 13.20 -9.61 5.62
N LEU A 183 12.98 -10.62 6.46
CA LEU A 183 12.29 -10.48 7.74
C LEU A 183 13.12 -9.64 8.72
N LYS A 184 14.43 -9.90 8.85
CA LYS A 184 15.32 -9.10 9.69
C LYS A 184 15.27 -7.62 9.33
N LYS A 185 15.37 -7.26 8.05
CA LYS A 185 15.26 -5.86 7.60
C LYS A 185 13.91 -5.25 7.93
N SER A 186 12.84 -6.02 7.81
CA SER A 186 11.49 -5.56 8.17
C SER A 186 11.35 -5.31 9.67
N VAL A 187 11.95 -6.17 10.51
CA VAL A 187 11.97 -6.01 11.97
C VAL A 187 12.75 -4.76 12.40
N HIS A 188 13.88 -4.45 11.77
CA HIS A 188 14.64 -3.23 12.08
C HIS A 188 13.87 -1.93 11.77
N ASN A 189 12.86 -1.99 10.89
CA ASN A 189 12.02 -0.85 10.53
C ASN A 189 10.65 -0.88 11.23
N LEU A 190 10.45 -1.80 12.17
CA LEU A 190 9.15 -2.03 12.80
C LEU A 190 8.94 -1.06 13.96
N GLY A 191 8.05 -0.09 13.74
CA GLY A 191 7.67 0.91 14.73
C GLY A 191 8.59 2.14 14.71
N THR A 192 8.01 3.29 15.06
CA THR A 192 8.76 4.53 15.25
C THR A 192 8.00 5.39 16.26
N ILE A 193 8.74 6.01 17.19
CA ILE A 193 8.14 6.96 18.12
C ILE A 193 8.12 8.32 17.44
N VAL A 194 6.92 8.85 17.23
CA VAL A 194 6.73 10.16 16.59
C VAL A 194 6.56 11.22 17.68
N THR A 195 7.37 12.28 17.63
CA THR A 195 7.30 13.41 18.56
C THR A 195 7.69 14.71 17.88
N THR A 196 7.32 15.84 18.47
CA THR A 196 7.70 17.18 18.01
C THR A 196 7.84 18.13 19.20
N SER A 197 8.73 19.09 19.09
CA SER A 197 9.00 20.11 20.12
C SER A 197 8.13 21.37 19.96
N ALA A 198 7.12 21.31 19.10
CA ALA A 198 6.24 22.43 18.79
C ALA A 198 5.47 22.93 20.02
N VAL A 199 5.49 24.23 20.27
CA VAL A 199 4.73 24.89 21.35
C VAL A 199 3.75 25.92 20.79
N ALA A 200 2.56 26.00 21.38
CA ALA A 200 1.48 26.83 20.84
C ALA A 200 1.80 28.33 20.88
N TYR A 201 2.40 28.80 21.98
CA TYR A 201 2.63 30.24 22.22
C TYR A 201 3.68 30.88 21.28
N GLU A 202 4.61 30.10 20.73
CA GLU A 202 5.55 30.57 19.69
C GLU A 202 5.10 30.22 18.27
N THR A 203 4.24 29.22 18.09
CA THR A 203 3.75 28.82 16.77
C THR A 203 2.98 29.96 16.10
N GLU A 204 3.30 30.22 14.83
CA GLU A 204 2.77 31.35 14.07
C GLU A 204 2.00 30.87 12.84
N ALA A 205 0.95 31.61 12.49
CA ALA A 205 0.24 31.41 11.23
C ALA A 205 0.51 32.58 10.28
N SER A 206 0.60 32.27 8.98
CA SER A 206 0.83 33.22 7.89
C SER A 206 -0.06 32.90 6.69
N GLY A 207 -0.42 33.92 5.91
CA GLY A 207 -1.28 33.79 4.73
C GLY A 207 -2.36 34.86 4.67
N GLU A 208 -2.77 35.24 3.45
CA GLU A 208 -3.84 36.23 3.24
C GLU A 208 -5.18 35.75 3.83
N GLY A 209 -5.37 34.42 3.88
CA GLY A 209 -6.47 33.74 4.54
C GLY A 209 -6.56 33.92 6.06
N LEU A 210 -5.66 34.67 6.71
CA LEU A 210 -5.84 35.06 8.10
C LEU A 210 -6.68 36.33 8.27
N ARG A 211 -6.83 37.12 7.21
CA ARG A 211 -7.48 38.45 7.26
C ARG A 211 -8.64 38.58 6.29
N GLN A 212 -8.47 38.11 5.05
CA GLN A 212 -9.48 38.28 4.01
C GLN A 212 -9.59 37.02 3.15
N CYS A 213 -10.82 36.66 2.76
CA CYS A 213 -11.05 35.64 1.75
C CYS A 213 -12.29 35.94 0.89
N VAL A 214 -12.41 35.24 -0.24
CA VAL A 214 -13.52 35.43 -1.19
C VAL A 214 -14.54 34.31 -1.01
N VAL A 215 -15.84 34.65 -1.03
CA VAL A 215 -16.93 33.66 -0.94
C VAL A 215 -16.76 32.56 -1.99
N GLY A 216 -16.83 31.30 -1.56
CA GLY A 216 -16.78 30.12 -2.44
C GLY A 216 -15.43 29.81 -3.07
N HIS A 217 -14.36 30.54 -2.73
CA HIS A 217 -13.00 30.25 -3.19
C HIS A 217 -12.18 29.56 -2.09
N PRO A 218 -11.47 28.47 -2.40
CA PRO A 218 -10.60 27.80 -1.43
C PRO A 218 -9.45 28.73 -1.06
N THR A 219 -9.26 28.94 0.25
CA THR A 219 -8.22 29.80 0.80
C THR A 219 -7.35 29.00 1.76
N SER A 220 -6.03 29.16 1.69
CA SER A 220 -5.10 28.46 2.58
C SER A 220 -4.38 29.39 3.54
N VAL A 221 -4.06 28.85 4.72
CA VAL A 221 -3.26 29.46 5.78
C VAL A 221 -2.14 28.50 6.14
N ILE A 222 -0.91 29.02 6.20
CA ILE A 222 0.28 28.24 6.53
C ILE A 222 0.59 28.46 8.02
N ILE A 223 0.58 27.38 8.78
CA ILE A 223 0.94 27.33 10.20
C ILE A 223 2.37 26.80 10.28
N THR A 224 3.27 27.59 10.85
CA THR A 224 4.67 27.21 11.05
C THR A 224 4.87 26.92 12.53
N THR A 225 5.06 25.65 12.88
CA THR A 225 5.31 25.28 14.27
C THR A 225 6.71 25.68 14.69
N LYS A 226 6.81 26.23 15.90
CA LYS A 226 8.06 26.68 16.50
C LYS A 226 8.27 26.02 17.85
N ASP A 227 9.52 25.82 18.22
CA ASP A 227 9.89 25.37 19.55
C ASP A 227 9.85 26.52 20.58
N LYS A 228 10.23 26.21 21.82
CA LYS A 228 10.28 27.19 22.92
C LYS A 228 11.26 28.35 22.70
N ASP A 229 12.24 28.17 21.81
CA ASP A 229 13.27 29.16 21.53
C ASP A 229 12.91 30.00 20.29
N GLY A 230 11.74 29.74 19.67
CA GLY A 230 11.26 30.44 18.50
C GLY A 230 11.84 29.90 17.18
N GLU A 231 12.53 28.77 17.20
CA GLU A 231 13.08 28.14 16.00
C GLU A 231 12.03 27.25 15.33
N PRO A 232 11.96 27.23 13.98
CA PRO A 232 11.00 26.41 13.26
C PRO A 232 11.30 24.92 13.45
N CYS A 233 10.27 24.16 13.82
CA CYS A 233 10.37 22.71 13.93
C CYS A 233 10.68 22.11 12.55
N LYS A 234 11.53 21.08 12.50
CA LYS A 234 11.94 20.42 11.24
C LYS A 234 11.15 19.14 10.96
N THR A 235 10.31 18.73 11.91
CA THR A 235 9.50 17.50 11.87
C THR A 235 8.03 17.85 12.03
N GLY A 236 7.17 17.16 11.28
CA GLY A 236 5.71 17.29 11.41
C GLY A 236 5.12 16.50 12.57
N SER A 237 3.86 16.08 12.42
CA SER A 237 3.09 15.24 13.36
C SER A 237 2.68 15.89 14.70
N ALA A 238 2.78 17.21 14.80
CA ALA A 238 2.09 18.02 15.81
C ALA A 238 0.56 17.94 15.64
N SER A 239 -0.16 17.93 16.77
CA SER A 239 -1.64 17.92 16.78
C SER A 239 -2.17 19.34 16.62
N VAL A 240 -2.47 19.72 15.38
CA VAL A 240 -3.01 21.04 15.03
C VAL A 240 -4.51 20.91 14.74
N THR A 241 -5.32 21.79 15.33
CA THR A 241 -6.76 21.89 15.09
C THR A 241 -7.12 23.30 14.63
N ALA A 242 -8.09 23.41 13.74
CA ALA A 242 -8.50 24.67 13.14
C ALA A 242 -10.01 24.71 13.02
N GLU A 243 -10.63 25.73 13.61
CA GLU A 243 -12.08 25.90 13.64
C GLU A 243 -12.44 27.31 13.17
N ILE A 244 -13.40 27.40 12.24
CA ILE A 244 -13.92 28.67 11.75
C ILE A 244 -15.33 28.85 12.28
N PHE A 245 -15.52 29.86 13.12
CA PHE A 245 -16.82 30.23 13.65
C PHE A 245 -17.47 31.29 12.78
N THR A 246 -18.68 31.00 12.32
CA THR A 246 -19.53 31.95 11.59
C THR A 246 -20.28 32.89 12.54
N PRO A 247 -20.81 34.02 12.05
CA PRO A 247 -21.74 34.86 12.82
C PRO A 247 -23.00 34.13 13.31
N ASP A 248 -23.41 33.05 12.64
CA ASP A 248 -24.57 32.23 12.99
C ASP A 248 -24.24 31.06 13.94
N GLY A 249 -22.99 30.96 14.41
CA GLY A 249 -22.53 29.95 15.37
C GLY A 249 -22.25 28.57 14.75
N SER A 250 -22.34 28.42 13.43
CA SER A 250 -21.92 27.22 12.72
C SER A 250 -20.39 27.15 12.58
N VAL A 251 -19.86 25.94 12.50
CA VAL A 251 -18.43 25.68 12.24
C VAL A 251 -18.27 25.40 10.76
N ALA A 252 -17.41 26.15 10.06
CA ALA A 252 -17.13 25.90 8.65
C ALA A 252 -16.05 24.81 8.49
N ASP A 253 -16.23 23.98 7.47
CA ASP A 253 -15.32 22.87 7.15
C ASP A 253 -13.96 23.37 6.65
N GLY A 254 -12.90 22.71 7.11
CA GLY A 254 -11.54 22.92 6.64
C GLY A 254 -10.67 21.69 6.87
N GLU A 255 -9.63 21.56 6.05
CA GLU A 255 -8.68 20.45 6.09
C GLU A 255 -7.30 20.96 6.49
N ILE A 256 -6.63 20.26 7.41
CA ILE A 256 -5.23 20.53 7.77
C ILE A 256 -4.33 19.50 7.10
N LEU A 257 -3.37 19.97 6.31
CA LEU A 257 -2.34 19.16 5.67
C LEU A 257 -1.01 19.32 6.41
N ASP A 258 -0.47 18.23 6.93
CA ASP A 258 0.89 18.18 7.50
C ASP A 258 1.92 17.94 6.39
N ASN A 259 2.78 18.94 6.14
CA ASN A 259 3.85 18.87 5.14
C ASN A 259 5.09 18.09 5.63
N LYS A 260 5.06 17.56 6.86
CA LYS A 260 6.11 16.75 7.50
C LYS A 260 7.45 17.46 7.68
N ASN A 261 7.46 18.78 7.60
CA ASN A 261 8.63 19.63 7.74
C ASN A 261 8.44 20.72 8.82
N GLY A 262 7.46 20.54 9.72
CA GLY A 262 7.05 21.53 10.74
C GLY A 262 6.13 22.63 10.21
N THR A 263 5.69 22.54 8.96
CA THR A 263 4.64 23.43 8.42
C THR A 263 3.35 22.65 8.16
N TYR A 264 2.23 23.30 8.43
CA TYR A 264 0.89 22.79 8.21
C TYR A 264 0.14 23.76 7.31
N GLU A 265 -0.63 23.25 6.36
CA GLU A 265 -1.49 24.07 5.51
C GLU A 265 -2.94 23.81 5.88
N PHE A 266 -3.63 24.84 6.37
CA PHE A 266 -5.07 24.79 6.64
C PHE A 266 -5.82 25.35 5.43
N LEU A 267 -6.54 24.49 4.72
CA LEU A 267 -7.35 24.83 3.55
C LEU A 267 -8.83 24.86 3.95
N TYR A 268 -9.50 25.98 3.72
CA TYR A 268 -10.93 26.13 4.03
C TYR A 268 -11.67 26.93 2.97
N THR A 269 -12.99 26.76 2.92
CA THR A 269 -13.87 27.50 2.01
C THR A 269 -15.06 28.04 2.77
N VAL A 270 -15.33 29.35 2.67
CA VAL A 270 -16.45 29.97 3.38
C VAL A 270 -17.64 30.19 2.43
N PRO A 271 -18.84 29.68 2.76
CA PRO A 271 -20.00 29.72 1.86
C PRO A 271 -20.79 31.04 1.91
N LYS A 272 -20.62 31.85 2.96
CA LYS A 272 -21.37 33.11 3.17
C LYS A 272 -20.42 34.29 3.36
N GLU A 273 -20.89 35.48 2.98
CA GLU A 273 -20.22 36.74 3.29
C GLU A 273 -20.43 37.13 4.77
N GLY A 274 -19.46 37.80 5.36
CA GLY A 274 -19.53 38.18 6.78
C GLY A 274 -18.17 38.30 7.47
N SER A 275 -18.22 38.53 8.79
CA SER A 275 -17.03 38.53 9.66
C SER A 275 -16.97 37.21 10.43
N PHE A 276 -15.89 36.46 10.28
CA PHE A 276 -15.70 35.12 10.85
C PHE A 276 -14.53 35.15 11.85
N THR A 277 -14.48 34.13 12.70
CA THR A 277 -13.38 33.96 13.66
C THR A 277 -12.69 32.63 13.40
N LEU A 278 -11.39 32.67 13.07
CA LEU A 278 -10.56 31.50 12.85
C LEU A 278 -9.73 31.20 14.10
N SER A 279 -10.07 30.09 14.76
CA SER A 279 -9.35 29.56 15.90
C SER A 279 -8.36 28.50 15.45
N LEU A 280 -7.07 28.78 15.61
CA LEU A 280 -5.99 27.83 15.36
C LEU A 280 -5.42 27.38 16.70
N ARG A 281 -5.40 26.07 16.95
CA ARG A 281 -4.89 25.47 18.18
C ARG A 281 -3.84 24.41 17.88
N LEU A 282 -2.86 24.32 18.77
CA LEU A 282 -1.84 23.28 18.81
C LEU A 282 -1.91 22.63 20.19
N TYR A 283 -2.14 21.31 20.23
CA TYR A 283 -2.40 20.57 21.48
C TYR A 283 -3.50 21.22 22.33
N ASP A 284 -4.61 21.57 21.68
CA ASP A 284 -5.78 22.26 22.25
C ASP A 284 -5.50 23.65 22.86
N GLN A 285 -4.31 24.21 22.63
CA GLN A 285 -3.95 25.57 23.06
C GLN A 285 -3.91 26.52 21.85
N HIS A 286 -4.44 27.73 22.01
CA HIS A 286 -4.40 28.74 20.95
C HIS A 286 -2.97 29.11 20.57
N ILE A 287 -2.71 29.16 19.26
CA ILE A 287 -1.42 29.63 18.74
C ILE A 287 -1.33 31.16 18.82
N LYS A 288 -0.12 31.70 18.62
CA LYS A 288 0.12 33.15 18.65
C LYS A 288 -0.78 33.90 17.65
N GLY A 289 -1.57 34.85 18.17
CA GLY A 289 -2.51 35.65 17.37
C GLY A 289 -3.88 35.02 17.14
N SER A 290 -4.08 33.75 17.52
CA SER A 290 -5.40 33.13 17.53
C SER A 290 -6.21 33.60 18.75
N PRO A 291 -7.54 33.81 18.62
CA PRO A 291 -8.35 33.68 17.40
C PRO A 291 -8.21 34.88 16.44
N PHE A 292 -8.13 34.58 15.14
CA PHE A 292 -8.02 35.57 14.07
C PHE A 292 -9.39 36.04 13.59
N LYS A 293 -9.52 37.35 13.32
CA LYS A 293 -10.74 37.94 12.75
C LYS A 293 -10.63 38.02 11.23
N LEU A 294 -11.60 37.44 10.54
CA LEU A 294 -11.57 37.22 9.10
C LEU A 294 -12.75 37.90 8.39
N LYS A 295 -12.49 38.66 7.31
CA LYS A 295 -13.52 39.33 6.52
C LYS A 295 -13.73 38.64 5.18
N VAL A 296 -14.96 38.22 4.89
CA VAL A 296 -15.30 37.52 3.64
C VAL A 296 -16.06 38.44 2.70
N THR A 297 -15.54 38.61 1.48
CA THR A 297 -16.06 39.53 0.45
C THR A 297 -16.51 38.79 -0.81
N LYS A 298 -17.48 39.34 -1.56
CA LYS A 298 -17.89 38.82 -2.88
C LYS A 298 -16.92 39.25 -3.98
N SER A 299 -16.77 38.40 -5.00
CA SER A 299 -15.81 38.54 -6.11
C SER A 299 -15.98 39.80 -7.00
N ALA A 300 -17.04 40.57 -6.82
CA ALA A 300 -17.35 41.74 -7.66
C ALA A 300 -16.55 43.03 -7.31
N ASP A 301 -15.87 43.08 -6.16
CA ASP A 301 -15.21 44.31 -5.66
C ASP A 301 -13.68 44.18 -5.48
N VAL A 302 -12.99 43.47 -6.37
CA VAL A 302 -11.51 43.51 -6.42
C VAL A 302 -11.08 44.31 -7.65
N SER A 303 -10.79 45.59 -7.44
CA SER A 303 -10.07 46.41 -8.41
C SER A 303 -8.60 45.98 -8.44
N PRO A 304 -7.98 45.79 -9.63
CA PRO A 304 -6.59 45.40 -9.72
C PRO A 304 -5.70 46.61 -9.42
N SER A 305 -4.98 46.56 -8.30
CA SER A 305 -3.85 47.45 -8.06
C SER A 305 -2.69 47.09 -9.00
N THR A 306 -2.28 48.09 -9.76
CA THR A 306 -1.09 48.07 -10.59
C THR A 306 0.15 48.28 -9.73
N ASP A 307 1.02 47.28 -9.59
CA ASP A 307 2.48 47.45 -9.73
C ASP A 307 3.23 46.12 -9.54
N GLY A 308 4.28 45.88 -10.33
CA GLY A 308 5.19 44.74 -10.09
C GLY A 308 5.78 43.99 -11.28
N ALA A 309 6.35 44.72 -12.23
CA ALA A 309 7.49 44.35 -13.08
C ALA A 309 7.80 42.85 -13.38
N LYS A 310 7.42 42.41 -14.59
CA LYS A 310 7.99 41.24 -15.28
C LYS A 310 9.45 41.52 -15.71
N LYS A 311 10.44 40.92 -15.07
CA LYS A 311 11.80 40.76 -15.65
C LYS A 311 11.88 39.43 -16.42
N ARG A 312 11.81 39.55 -17.74
CA ARG A 312 12.02 38.48 -18.73
C ARG A 312 13.50 38.45 -19.09
N VAL A 313 14.23 37.39 -18.68
CA VAL A 313 15.61 37.15 -19.13
C VAL A 313 15.55 36.53 -20.53
N LYS A 314 16.14 37.22 -21.51
CA LYS A 314 16.38 36.76 -22.87
C LYS A 314 17.71 36.00 -22.93
N SER A 315 17.70 34.83 -23.56
CA SER A 315 18.87 34.16 -24.11
C SER A 315 19.44 34.94 -25.31
N PRO A 316 20.72 34.73 -25.66
CA PRO A 316 21.14 34.85 -27.05
C PRO A 316 21.81 33.56 -27.57
N GLY A 317 21.66 33.31 -28.87
CA GLY A 317 22.62 32.55 -29.65
C GLY A 317 22.09 31.32 -30.38
N SER A 318 21.46 31.54 -31.54
CA SER A 318 21.31 30.54 -32.59
C SER A 318 22.64 30.32 -33.32
N GLY A 319 22.95 29.06 -33.63
CA GLY A 319 24.03 28.65 -34.52
C GLY A 319 23.61 27.40 -35.28
N HIS A 320 23.18 27.58 -36.54
CA HIS A 320 22.87 26.52 -37.49
C HIS A 320 24.16 25.88 -38.03
N VAL A 321 24.26 24.55 -38.03
CA VAL A 321 24.95 23.78 -39.09
C VAL A 321 24.18 22.48 -39.36
N LYS A 322 23.91 22.22 -40.65
CA LYS A 322 23.14 21.09 -41.21
C LYS A 322 24.00 19.85 -41.47
N GLN A 323 23.33 18.69 -41.32
CA GLN A 323 23.36 17.46 -42.15
C GLN A 323 24.63 16.60 -42.29
N ARG A 324 24.46 15.28 -42.05
CA ARG A 324 24.38 14.27 -43.13
C ARG A 324 23.79 12.93 -42.64
N LEU A 325 22.87 12.41 -43.45
CA LEU A 325 22.38 11.03 -43.47
C LEU A 325 23.42 10.10 -44.13
N ALA A 326 23.53 8.83 -43.66
CA ALA A 326 23.66 7.65 -44.53
C ALA A 326 23.52 6.30 -43.76
N LYS A 327 22.46 5.57 -44.13
CA LYS A 327 22.32 4.12 -44.40
C LYS A 327 23.22 3.06 -43.72
N ARG A 328 22.55 2.02 -43.20
CA ARG A 328 23.04 0.63 -43.04
C ARG A 328 23.38 -0.03 -44.40
N PRO A 329 24.18 -1.12 -44.39
CA PRO A 329 23.60 -2.42 -44.73
C PRO A 329 24.07 -3.57 -43.82
N ALA A 330 23.67 -4.79 -44.20
CA ALA A 330 23.41 -5.96 -43.37
C ALA A 330 24.46 -7.09 -43.42
N SER A 331 24.33 -7.96 -42.42
CA SER A 331 24.52 -9.44 -42.39
C SER A 331 25.82 -10.09 -42.86
N MET A 332 26.36 -10.98 -42.01
CA MET A 332 26.50 -12.44 -42.25
C MET A 332 27.59 -13.00 -41.33
N PHE A 333 27.25 -13.94 -40.45
CA PHE A 333 27.90 -15.26 -40.41
C PHE A 333 27.10 -16.19 -39.48
N SER A 334 26.54 -17.21 -40.11
CA SER A 334 25.92 -18.37 -39.51
C SER A 334 26.97 -19.44 -39.21
N THR A 335 26.82 -20.17 -38.10
CA THR A 335 27.11 -21.62 -38.06
C THR A 335 26.15 -22.33 -37.10
N SER A 336 25.47 -23.32 -37.66
CA SER A 336 24.56 -24.33 -37.10
C SER A 336 25.37 -25.42 -36.36
N LYS A 337 24.91 -26.30 -35.47
CA LYS A 337 23.64 -27.02 -35.18
C LYS A 337 23.81 -27.73 -33.81
N ARG A 338 22.73 -27.91 -33.04
CA ARG A 338 22.15 -29.23 -32.72
C ARG A 338 20.78 -29.03 -32.07
N LYS A 339 19.79 -29.73 -32.63
CA LYS A 339 18.38 -29.76 -32.22
C LYS A 339 18.21 -30.74 -31.06
N GLU A 340 17.65 -30.26 -29.96
CA GLU A 340 16.73 -31.02 -29.13
C GLU A 340 15.37 -30.33 -29.28
N ASN A 341 14.31 -31.08 -29.53
CA ASN A 341 12.97 -30.52 -29.68
C ASN A 341 12.48 -30.06 -28.29
N PRO A 342 12.32 -28.75 -28.03
CA PRO A 342 11.65 -28.31 -26.82
C PRO A 342 10.15 -28.54 -27.02
N ILE A 343 9.51 -29.05 -25.97
CA ILE A 343 8.05 -29.10 -25.83
C ILE A 343 7.55 -27.67 -26.16
N GLU A 344 6.72 -27.53 -27.20
CA GLU A 344 6.21 -26.22 -27.63
C GLU A 344 5.38 -25.62 -26.48
N ASP A 345 5.89 -24.55 -25.88
CA ASP A 345 5.20 -23.74 -24.89
C ASP A 345 4.21 -22.80 -25.59
N ASP A 346 3.14 -22.42 -24.90
CA ASP A 346 2.22 -21.39 -25.39
C ASP A 346 2.86 -19.99 -25.29
N MET A 347 3.94 -19.83 -24.52
CA MET A 347 4.61 -18.54 -24.36
C MET A 347 5.19 -18.01 -25.67
N ILE A 348 4.77 -16.81 -26.04
CA ILE A 348 5.25 -16.09 -27.22
C ILE A 348 6.53 -15.33 -26.86
N PHE A 349 6.47 -14.51 -25.80
CA PHE A 349 7.61 -13.74 -25.31
C PHE A 349 7.39 -13.25 -23.88
N ARG A 350 8.48 -12.75 -23.28
CA ARG A 350 8.49 -12.08 -21.98
C ARG A 350 9.23 -10.74 -22.07
N VAL A 351 8.79 -9.77 -21.28
CA VAL A 351 9.46 -8.46 -21.17
C VAL A 351 9.50 -8.03 -19.71
N GLY A 352 10.69 -7.60 -19.30
CA GLY A 352 10.91 -7.04 -17.97
C GLY A 352 12.01 -7.74 -17.20
N THR A 353 12.67 -6.95 -16.37
CA THR A 353 13.64 -7.40 -15.38
C THR A 353 13.42 -6.63 -14.09
N LYS A 354 13.96 -7.14 -12.99
CA LYS A 354 13.90 -6.44 -11.71
C LYS A 354 14.58 -5.08 -11.78
N GLY A 355 13.89 -4.03 -11.35
CA GLY A 355 14.49 -2.71 -11.23
C GLY A 355 13.50 -1.56 -11.23
N ARG A 356 14.00 -0.36 -11.53
CA ARG A 356 13.26 0.90 -11.44
C ARG A 356 13.37 1.78 -12.70
N ASN A 357 14.14 1.38 -13.70
CA ASN A 357 14.29 2.11 -14.97
C ASN A 357 13.14 1.79 -15.94
N LYS A 358 13.23 2.32 -17.16
CA LYS A 358 12.25 2.03 -18.23
C LYS A 358 12.36 0.56 -18.64
N GLY A 359 11.24 -0.13 -18.70
CA GLY A 359 11.20 -1.57 -19.00
C GLY A 359 11.56 -2.47 -17.82
N GLU A 360 11.88 -1.91 -16.64
CA GLU A 360 12.17 -2.68 -15.43
C GLU A 360 10.99 -2.59 -14.45
N PHE A 361 10.81 -3.61 -13.62
CA PHE A 361 9.72 -3.69 -12.67
C PHE A 361 10.18 -4.06 -11.26
N THR A 362 9.52 -3.51 -10.24
CA THR A 362 9.74 -3.91 -8.84
C THR A 362 8.56 -4.73 -8.30
N ASN A 363 7.32 -4.30 -8.54
CA ASN A 363 6.14 -5.06 -8.12
C ASN A 363 4.96 -4.83 -9.08
N LEU A 364 4.88 -5.68 -10.11
CA LEU A 364 3.79 -5.65 -11.09
C LEU A 364 2.48 -5.96 -10.40
N GLN A 365 1.42 -5.27 -10.79
CA GLN A 365 0.06 -5.47 -10.28
C GLN A 365 -0.90 -5.67 -11.47
N GLY A 366 -1.71 -4.67 -11.78
CA GLY A 366 -2.69 -4.69 -12.85
C GLY A 366 -2.05 -4.65 -14.22
N VAL A 367 -2.71 -5.32 -15.16
CA VAL A 367 -2.40 -5.33 -16.58
C VAL A 367 -3.66 -4.96 -17.32
N ALA A 368 -3.54 -4.10 -18.33
CA ALA A 368 -4.61 -3.82 -19.28
C ALA A 368 -4.05 -3.81 -20.70
N ALA A 369 -4.92 -4.07 -21.67
CA ALA A 369 -4.60 -3.86 -23.07
C ALA A 369 -5.54 -2.82 -23.67
N SER A 370 -5.00 -1.98 -24.55
CA SER A 370 -5.76 -1.06 -25.38
C SER A 370 -6.11 -1.71 -26.72
N SER A 371 -7.23 -1.29 -27.32
CA SER A 371 -7.60 -1.62 -28.71
C SER A 371 -6.55 -1.17 -29.72
N ASP A 372 -5.73 -0.18 -29.37
CA ASP A 372 -4.66 0.37 -30.23
C ASP A 372 -3.40 -0.51 -30.24
N GLY A 373 -3.41 -1.68 -29.58
CA GLY A 373 -2.27 -2.60 -29.54
C GLY A 373 -1.20 -2.21 -28.52
N ASN A 374 -1.63 -1.64 -27.39
CA ASN A 374 -0.75 -1.29 -26.28
C ASN A 374 -1.05 -2.14 -25.04
N ILE A 375 -0.01 -2.58 -24.34
CA ILE A 375 -0.05 -3.26 -23.05
C ILE A 375 0.35 -2.25 -21.97
N LEU A 376 -0.48 -2.10 -20.95
CA LEU A 376 -0.26 -1.20 -19.82
C LEU A 376 -0.05 -2.03 -18.55
N ILE A 377 1.03 -1.73 -17.84
CA ILE A 377 1.41 -2.42 -16.60
C ILE A 377 1.49 -1.40 -15.47
N ALA A 378 0.73 -1.62 -14.41
CA ALA A 378 0.87 -0.87 -13.17
C ALA A 378 1.97 -1.49 -12.30
N ASP A 379 2.96 -0.70 -11.94
CA ASP A 379 4.03 -1.09 -11.01
C ASP A 379 3.85 -0.33 -9.69
N SER A 380 3.35 -1.05 -8.70
CA SER A 380 2.95 -0.48 -7.41
C SER A 380 4.13 0.09 -6.62
N ASN A 381 5.29 -0.57 -6.65
CA ASN A 381 6.45 -0.15 -5.87
C ASN A 381 7.30 0.89 -6.60
N ASN A 382 7.25 0.92 -7.93
CA ASN A 382 7.85 1.99 -8.73
C ASN A 382 6.91 3.20 -8.91
N GLN A 383 5.68 3.12 -8.42
CA GLN A 383 4.67 4.19 -8.48
C GLN A 383 4.45 4.73 -9.89
N CYS A 384 4.42 3.83 -10.87
CA CYS A 384 4.28 4.21 -12.27
C CYS A 384 3.41 3.23 -13.05
N VAL A 385 2.93 3.71 -14.20
CA VAL A 385 2.39 2.86 -15.25
C VAL A 385 3.35 2.89 -16.42
N GLN A 386 3.66 1.72 -16.96
CA GLN A 386 4.50 1.54 -18.14
C GLN A 386 3.65 1.02 -19.29
N ILE A 387 3.86 1.58 -20.48
CA ILE A 387 3.14 1.24 -21.70
C ILE A 387 4.13 0.57 -22.66
N PHE A 388 3.72 -0.56 -23.20
CA PHE A 388 4.43 -1.35 -24.20
C PHE A 388 3.54 -1.59 -25.41
N SER A 389 4.13 -1.89 -26.56
CA SER A 389 3.37 -2.40 -27.71
C SER A 389 3.02 -3.89 -27.53
N ASN A 390 2.13 -4.44 -28.34
CA ASN A 390 1.82 -5.89 -28.34
C ASN A 390 3.04 -6.78 -28.64
N ASP A 391 4.06 -6.27 -29.33
CA ASP A 391 5.34 -6.92 -29.57
C ASP A 391 6.38 -6.67 -28.46
N GLY A 392 5.97 -6.04 -27.36
CA GLY A 392 6.77 -5.90 -26.14
C GLY A 392 7.75 -4.73 -26.13
N GLN A 393 7.70 -3.83 -27.12
CA GLN A 393 8.58 -2.66 -27.13
C GLN A 393 8.11 -1.60 -26.13
N PHE A 394 9.03 -1.05 -25.35
CA PHE A 394 8.72 0.04 -24.42
C PHE A 394 8.31 1.31 -25.18
N ILE A 395 7.14 1.86 -24.86
CA ILE A 395 6.60 3.09 -25.48
C ILE A 395 6.74 4.27 -24.53
N ASN A 396 6.15 4.18 -23.34
CA ASN A 396 6.06 5.31 -22.42
C ASN A 396 6.03 4.85 -20.96
N ARG A 397 6.38 5.76 -20.06
CA ARG A 397 6.21 5.60 -18.61
C ARG A 397 5.83 6.93 -18.00
N PHE A 398 4.81 6.89 -17.15
CA PHE A 398 4.39 8.05 -16.38
C PHE A 398 3.96 7.62 -14.97
N GLY A 399 3.77 8.62 -14.11
CA GLY A 399 3.54 8.43 -12.69
C GLY A 399 4.64 9.10 -11.88
N VAL A 400 4.22 9.95 -10.95
CA VAL A 400 5.11 10.62 -10.01
C VAL A 400 4.72 10.12 -8.62
N ARG A 401 5.71 9.70 -7.83
CA ARG A 401 5.45 9.26 -6.46
C ARG A 401 4.80 10.37 -5.65
N GLY A 402 3.69 10.06 -4.99
CA GLY A 402 3.15 10.90 -3.94
C GLY A 402 1.65 10.76 -3.75
N ARG A 403 1.08 11.71 -3.01
CA ARG A 403 -0.29 11.67 -2.49
C ARG A 403 -1.14 12.85 -2.93
N SER A 404 -0.69 13.60 -3.92
CA SER A 404 -1.46 14.69 -4.52
C SER A 404 -2.16 14.21 -5.80
N PRO A 405 -3.22 14.90 -6.28
CA PRO A 405 -3.83 14.58 -7.58
C PRO A 405 -2.78 14.52 -8.72
N GLY A 406 -2.84 13.47 -9.53
CA GLY A 406 -1.86 13.18 -10.59
C GLY A 406 -0.60 12.46 -10.14
N GLN A 407 -0.40 12.27 -8.83
CA GLN A 407 0.64 11.41 -8.27
C GLN A 407 0.07 10.02 -7.95
N LEU A 408 0.96 9.03 -7.91
CA LEU A 408 0.67 7.64 -7.60
C LEU A 408 1.44 7.22 -6.34
N GLN A 409 0.79 6.55 -5.40
CA GLN A 409 1.41 6.06 -4.17
C GLN A 409 1.56 4.55 -4.20
N ARG A 410 0.48 3.83 -4.53
CA ARG A 410 0.47 2.38 -4.75
C ARG A 410 -0.51 2.02 -5.86
N PRO A 411 -0.18 2.30 -7.13
CA PRO A 411 -1.03 1.96 -8.26
C PRO A 411 -1.16 0.44 -8.36
N THR A 412 -2.39 -0.05 -8.47
CA THR A 412 -2.71 -1.49 -8.47
C THR A 412 -3.39 -1.87 -9.78
N GLY A 413 -4.70 -1.64 -9.92
CA GLY A 413 -5.42 -1.86 -11.16
C GLY A 413 -5.16 -0.77 -12.18
N VAL A 414 -5.11 -1.17 -13.44
CA VAL A 414 -5.12 -0.29 -14.61
C VAL A 414 -6.19 -0.79 -15.57
N ALA A 415 -6.89 0.13 -16.21
CA ALA A 415 -7.83 -0.15 -17.29
C ALA A 415 -7.73 0.95 -18.35
N VAL A 416 -8.15 0.64 -19.58
CA VAL A 416 -8.22 1.61 -20.68
C VAL A 416 -9.69 1.83 -21.01
N HIS A 417 -10.13 3.08 -20.92
CA HIS A 417 -11.47 3.46 -21.32
C HIS A 417 -11.55 3.58 -22.85
N PRO A 418 -12.68 3.28 -23.52
CA PRO A 418 -12.82 3.36 -24.99
C PRO A 418 -12.48 4.71 -25.63
N ASN A 419 -12.44 5.80 -24.84
CA ASN A 419 -12.00 7.13 -25.31
C ASN A 419 -10.46 7.31 -25.28
N GLY A 420 -9.71 6.29 -24.90
CA GLY A 420 -8.25 6.30 -24.76
C GLY A 420 -7.73 6.75 -23.39
N ASP A 421 -8.59 7.10 -22.44
CA ASP A 421 -8.16 7.45 -21.08
C ASP A 421 -7.68 6.22 -20.31
N ILE A 422 -6.61 6.39 -19.54
CA ILE A 422 -6.02 5.37 -18.68
C ILE A 422 -6.55 5.57 -17.25
N ILE A 423 -7.19 4.54 -16.72
CA ILE A 423 -7.83 4.54 -15.41
C ILE A 423 -6.96 3.74 -14.45
N ILE A 424 -6.58 4.34 -13.32
CA ILE A 424 -5.63 3.73 -12.37
C ILE A 424 -6.22 3.74 -10.97
N ALA A 425 -6.38 2.56 -10.38
CA ALA A 425 -6.75 2.40 -8.98
C ALA A 425 -5.50 2.52 -8.08
N ASP A 426 -5.53 3.44 -7.13
CA ASP A 426 -4.43 3.65 -6.19
C ASP A 426 -4.85 3.20 -4.78
N TYR A 427 -4.24 2.10 -4.32
CA TYR A 427 -4.64 1.42 -3.09
C TYR A 427 -4.38 2.30 -1.85
N ASP A 428 -3.24 2.99 -1.81
CA ASP A 428 -2.81 3.77 -0.65
C ASP A 428 -3.39 5.18 -0.66
N ASN A 429 -3.55 5.79 -1.85
CA ASN A 429 -4.23 7.09 -1.99
C ASN A 429 -5.76 6.97 -1.89
N LYS A 430 -6.31 5.76 -2.04
CA LYS A 430 -7.74 5.45 -1.87
C LYS A 430 -8.63 6.22 -2.85
N TRP A 431 -8.18 6.35 -4.09
CA TRP A 431 -8.96 6.92 -5.18
C TRP A 431 -8.61 6.24 -6.50
N VAL A 432 -9.40 6.54 -7.53
CA VAL A 432 -9.08 6.16 -8.91
C VAL A 432 -8.71 7.43 -9.67
N SER A 433 -7.55 7.40 -10.34
CA SER A 433 -7.04 8.50 -11.15
C SER A 433 -7.31 8.24 -12.63
N ILE A 434 -7.67 9.29 -13.36
CA ILE A 434 -7.93 9.25 -14.80
C ILE A 434 -6.84 10.07 -15.48
N PHE A 435 -6.11 9.43 -16.39
CA PHE A 435 -5.05 10.02 -17.21
C PHE A 435 -5.45 9.95 -18.68
N SER A 436 -4.95 10.87 -19.50
CA SER A 436 -4.99 10.70 -20.96
C SER A 436 -4.02 9.61 -21.42
N ASN A 437 -4.14 9.19 -22.69
CA ASN A 437 -3.24 8.21 -23.32
C ASN A 437 -1.74 8.59 -23.28
N ASP A 438 -1.42 9.89 -23.22
CA ASP A 438 -0.05 10.41 -23.09
C ASP A 438 0.45 10.48 -21.63
N GLY A 439 -0.38 10.09 -20.65
CA GLY A 439 -0.02 10.04 -19.24
C GLY A 439 -0.20 11.36 -18.48
N LYS A 440 -0.96 12.33 -19.02
CA LYS A 440 -1.32 13.55 -18.28
C LYS A 440 -2.54 13.33 -17.40
N PHE A 441 -2.48 13.80 -16.16
CA PHE A 441 -3.58 13.71 -15.23
C PHE A 441 -4.77 14.56 -15.69
N LYS A 442 -5.97 13.98 -15.67
CA LYS A 442 -7.23 14.67 -16.00
C LYS A 442 -8.06 14.92 -14.74
N SER A 443 -8.37 13.87 -13.99
CA SER A 443 -9.23 13.94 -12.82
C SER A 443 -9.04 12.75 -11.89
N LYS A 444 -9.60 12.83 -10.68
CA LYS A 444 -9.68 11.72 -9.73
C LYS A 444 -11.12 11.52 -9.26
N ILE A 445 -11.48 10.28 -8.97
CA ILE A 445 -12.82 9.90 -8.50
C ILE A 445 -12.74 8.96 -7.29
N GLY A 446 -13.85 8.82 -6.56
CA GLY A 446 -13.94 7.87 -5.44
C GLY A 446 -13.19 8.25 -4.16
N ALA A 447 -12.52 9.42 -4.13
CA ALA A 447 -11.88 9.94 -2.92
C ALA A 447 -12.91 10.08 -1.79
N GLY A 448 -12.57 9.56 -0.60
CA GLY A 448 -13.48 9.49 0.56
C GLY A 448 -14.54 8.38 0.50
N LYS A 449 -14.69 7.70 -0.63
CA LYS A 449 -15.63 6.57 -0.79
C LYS A 449 -14.93 5.21 -0.83
N LEU A 450 -13.67 5.20 -1.25
CA LEU A 450 -12.85 3.99 -1.36
C LEU A 450 -11.94 3.84 -0.13
N MET A 451 -11.72 2.61 0.32
CA MET A 451 -10.84 2.27 1.44
C MET A 451 -9.52 1.65 1.01
N GLY A 452 -9.51 0.88 -0.09
CA GLY A 452 -8.33 0.28 -0.68
C GLY A 452 -8.67 -0.37 -2.04
N PRO A 453 -8.80 0.44 -3.11
CA PRO A 453 -9.14 -0.06 -4.43
C PRO A 453 -7.99 -0.89 -5.03
N LYS A 454 -8.32 -2.04 -5.64
CA LYS A 454 -7.38 -2.88 -6.38
C LYS A 454 -7.76 -2.96 -7.84
N GLY A 455 -8.72 -3.81 -8.19
CA GLY A 455 -9.20 -3.98 -9.55
C GLY A 455 -9.94 -2.75 -10.06
N VAL A 456 -9.70 -2.42 -11.33
CA VAL A 456 -10.53 -1.47 -12.07
C VAL A 456 -10.78 -2.03 -13.45
N SER A 457 -12.02 -1.95 -13.92
CA SER A 457 -12.42 -2.30 -15.29
C SER A 457 -13.42 -1.27 -15.82
N VAL A 458 -13.66 -1.29 -17.12
CA VAL A 458 -14.61 -0.39 -17.79
C VAL A 458 -15.69 -1.25 -18.43
N ASP A 459 -16.94 -0.95 -18.16
CA ASP A 459 -18.09 -1.63 -18.76
C ASP A 459 -18.36 -1.11 -20.18
N LYS A 460 -19.29 -1.75 -20.91
CA LYS A 460 -19.62 -1.35 -22.29
C LYS A 460 -20.26 0.04 -22.39
N ASN A 461 -20.80 0.56 -21.29
CA ASN A 461 -21.42 1.88 -21.20
C ASN A 461 -20.39 2.98 -20.84
N GLY A 462 -19.13 2.62 -20.60
CA GLY A 462 -18.09 3.56 -20.15
C GLY A 462 -18.09 3.84 -18.65
N ASN A 463 -18.83 3.06 -17.86
CA ASN A 463 -18.78 3.12 -16.41
C ASN A 463 -17.54 2.40 -15.88
N LEU A 464 -16.99 2.93 -14.80
CA LEU A 464 -15.82 2.41 -14.12
C LEU A 464 -16.25 1.49 -12.98
N ILE A 465 -15.90 0.22 -13.08
CA ILE A 465 -16.11 -0.78 -12.04
C ILE A 465 -14.85 -0.84 -11.20
N VAL A 466 -14.97 -0.52 -9.91
CA VAL A 466 -13.85 -0.42 -8.98
C VAL A 466 -14.03 -1.44 -7.87
N VAL A 467 -13.07 -2.35 -7.76
CA VAL A 467 -13.04 -3.36 -6.71
C VAL A 467 -12.33 -2.79 -5.49
N ASP A 468 -13.09 -2.52 -4.43
CA ASP A 468 -12.54 -2.09 -3.15
C ASP A 468 -12.19 -3.30 -2.30
N ASN A 469 -10.93 -3.72 -2.41
CA ASN A 469 -10.40 -4.88 -1.72
C ASN A 469 -10.51 -4.75 -0.20
N LYS A 470 -10.22 -3.56 0.35
CA LYS A 470 -10.22 -3.35 1.80
C LYS A 470 -11.64 -3.30 2.37
N ALA A 471 -12.57 -2.67 1.64
CA ALA A 471 -13.98 -2.60 2.01
C ALA A 471 -14.77 -3.89 1.72
N CYS A 472 -14.19 -4.84 0.97
CA CYS A 472 -14.87 -6.05 0.47
C CYS A 472 -16.15 -5.72 -0.32
N SER A 473 -16.10 -4.69 -1.17
CA SER A 473 -17.25 -4.28 -2.00
C SER A 473 -16.80 -3.79 -3.37
N VAL A 474 -17.70 -3.86 -4.34
CA VAL A 474 -17.51 -3.32 -5.69
C VAL A 474 -18.35 -2.06 -5.84
N LEU A 475 -17.77 -1.03 -6.44
CA LEU A 475 -18.41 0.27 -6.67
C LEU A 475 -18.39 0.58 -8.17
N ILE A 476 -19.52 1.01 -8.72
CA ILE A 476 -19.64 1.41 -10.12
C ILE A 476 -19.77 2.93 -10.19
N PHE A 477 -18.89 3.57 -10.93
CA PHE A 477 -18.87 5.03 -11.12
C PHE A 477 -19.07 5.40 -12.58
N GLN A 478 -19.67 6.56 -12.84
CA GLN A 478 -19.52 7.22 -14.13
C GLN A 478 -18.13 7.85 -14.23
N LEU A 479 -17.65 8.10 -15.45
CA LEU A 479 -16.39 8.82 -15.70
C LEU A 479 -16.36 10.23 -15.06
N SER A 480 -17.54 10.83 -14.83
CA SER A 480 -17.72 12.09 -14.10
C SER A 480 -17.42 12.00 -12.60
N GLY A 481 -17.31 10.78 -12.04
CA GLY A 481 -17.14 10.51 -10.61
C GLY A 481 -18.43 10.29 -9.83
N LYS A 482 -19.60 10.38 -10.48
CA LYS A 482 -20.89 10.03 -9.85
C LYS A 482 -20.92 8.53 -9.56
N LEU A 483 -21.24 8.17 -8.32
CA LEU A 483 -21.46 6.77 -7.92
C LEU A 483 -22.84 6.32 -8.41
N LEU A 484 -22.89 5.18 -9.10
CA LEU A 484 -24.13 4.57 -9.61
C LEU A 484 -24.66 3.53 -8.63
N THR A 485 -23.85 2.54 -8.30
CA THR A 485 -24.22 1.45 -7.39
C THR A 485 -23.02 0.97 -6.59
N ARG A 486 -23.30 0.26 -5.49
CA ARG A 486 -22.33 -0.42 -4.65
C ARG A 486 -22.94 -1.72 -4.16
N PHE A 487 -22.21 -2.82 -4.28
CA PHE A 487 -22.62 -4.13 -3.80
C PHE A 487 -21.45 -4.89 -3.18
N GLY A 488 -21.77 -5.91 -2.39
CA GLY A 488 -20.80 -6.67 -1.61
C GLY A 488 -20.62 -6.18 -0.18
N SER A 489 -20.35 -7.12 0.71
CA SER A 489 -19.93 -6.89 2.09
C SER A 489 -18.93 -7.96 2.51
N ARG A 490 -18.23 -7.77 3.63
CA ARG A 490 -17.22 -8.74 4.09
C ARG A 490 -17.88 -10.07 4.49
N GLY A 491 -17.38 -11.19 3.94
CA GLY A 491 -17.83 -12.53 4.29
C GLY A 491 -17.56 -13.57 3.20
N ASN A 492 -18.14 -14.75 3.35
CA ASN A 492 -17.97 -15.90 2.47
C ASN A 492 -19.24 -16.29 1.68
N GLY A 493 -20.37 -15.63 1.95
CA GLY A 493 -21.61 -15.82 1.20
C GLY A 493 -21.49 -15.38 -0.26
N ASP A 494 -22.48 -15.77 -1.07
CA ASP A 494 -22.47 -15.54 -2.53
C ASP A 494 -22.47 -14.06 -2.90
N LYS A 495 -23.17 -13.23 -2.13
CA LYS A 495 -23.20 -11.76 -2.26
C LYS A 495 -22.14 -11.03 -1.43
N GLN A 496 -21.23 -11.75 -0.78
CA GLN A 496 -20.18 -11.20 0.08
C GLN A 496 -18.80 -11.41 -0.56
N PHE A 497 -17.76 -10.77 -0.05
CA PHE A 497 -16.39 -10.95 -0.51
C PHE A 497 -15.39 -11.01 0.65
N ALA A 498 -14.29 -11.71 0.44
CA ALA A 498 -13.14 -11.73 1.32
C ALA A 498 -11.89 -11.33 0.53
N GLY A 499 -11.64 -10.01 0.48
CA GLY A 499 -10.54 -9.44 -0.29
C GLY A 499 -10.72 -9.60 -1.80
N PRO A 500 -11.82 -9.07 -2.39
CA PRO A 500 -12.00 -9.12 -3.85
C PRO A 500 -10.82 -8.42 -4.54
N HIS A 501 -10.37 -8.95 -5.69
CA HIS A 501 -9.08 -8.58 -6.27
C HIS A 501 -9.19 -7.81 -7.58
N PHE A 502 -9.46 -8.49 -8.71
CA PHE A 502 -9.63 -7.88 -10.03
C PHE A 502 -11.04 -8.08 -10.57
N ALA A 503 -11.38 -7.31 -11.61
CA ALA A 503 -12.65 -7.35 -12.28
C ALA A 503 -12.45 -7.44 -13.80
N ALA A 504 -13.34 -8.17 -14.47
CA ALA A 504 -13.52 -8.14 -15.92
C ALA A 504 -15.01 -7.97 -16.24
N VAL A 505 -15.29 -7.60 -17.49
CA VAL A 505 -16.67 -7.46 -18.00
C VAL A 505 -16.80 -8.31 -19.25
N ASN A 506 -17.82 -9.15 -19.32
CA ASN A 506 -18.06 -10.00 -20.48
C ASN A 506 -18.90 -9.29 -21.56
N ASN A 507 -19.28 -10.03 -22.60
CA ASN A 507 -20.05 -9.49 -23.70
C ASN A 507 -21.50 -9.09 -23.33
N ASP A 508 -22.05 -9.66 -22.28
CA ASP A 508 -23.40 -9.35 -21.79
C ASP A 508 -23.40 -8.22 -20.73
N ASN A 509 -22.25 -7.57 -20.55
CA ASN A 509 -22.02 -6.52 -19.56
C ASN A 509 -22.11 -7.01 -18.10
N GLU A 510 -21.94 -8.32 -17.89
CA GLU A 510 -21.84 -8.93 -16.57
C GLU A 510 -20.43 -8.73 -16.00
N ILE A 511 -20.38 -8.53 -14.70
CA ILE A 511 -19.20 -8.17 -13.94
C ILE A 511 -18.64 -9.43 -13.26
N ILE A 512 -17.44 -9.82 -13.65
CA ILE A 512 -16.76 -11.01 -13.15
C ILE A 512 -15.66 -10.58 -12.18
N ILE A 513 -15.72 -11.06 -10.94
CA ILE A 513 -14.85 -10.66 -9.84
C ILE A 513 -14.12 -11.88 -9.28
N THR A 514 -12.81 -11.77 -9.10
CA THR A 514 -12.01 -12.75 -8.36
C THR A 514 -12.04 -12.45 -6.86
N ASP A 515 -12.41 -13.45 -6.06
CA ASP A 515 -12.53 -13.35 -4.60
C ASP A 515 -11.36 -14.07 -3.92
N PHE A 516 -10.31 -13.31 -3.63
CA PHE A 516 -8.98 -13.83 -3.28
C PHE A 516 -9.01 -14.80 -2.10
N HIS A 517 -9.57 -14.41 -0.95
CA HIS A 517 -9.56 -15.29 0.24
C HIS A 517 -10.70 -16.32 0.25
N ASN A 518 -11.67 -16.22 -0.67
CA ASN A 518 -12.74 -17.22 -0.81
C ASN A 518 -12.47 -18.20 -1.96
N HIS A 519 -11.31 -18.13 -2.62
CA HIS A 519 -10.86 -19.10 -3.63
C HIS A 519 -11.89 -19.34 -4.75
N SER A 520 -12.61 -18.28 -5.15
CA SER A 520 -13.72 -18.39 -6.11
C SER A 520 -13.81 -17.17 -7.00
N VAL A 521 -14.54 -17.33 -8.09
CA VAL A 521 -14.92 -16.27 -9.02
C VAL A 521 -16.43 -16.09 -8.94
N LYS A 522 -16.88 -14.84 -8.89
CA LYS A 522 -18.29 -14.46 -8.74
C LYS A 522 -18.70 -13.55 -9.89
N VAL A 523 -19.86 -13.82 -10.46
CA VAL A 523 -20.42 -13.08 -11.61
C VAL A 523 -21.68 -12.36 -11.17
N PHE A 524 -21.80 -11.10 -11.59
CA PHE A 524 -22.91 -10.21 -11.27
C PHE A 524 -23.43 -9.56 -12.54
N ASN A 525 -24.71 -9.17 -12.59
CA ASN A 525 -25.20 -8.33 -13.69
C ASN A 525 -24.70 -6.87 -13.57
N SER A 526 -25.07 -6.03 -14.54
CA SER A 526 -24.68 -4.61 -14.57
C SER A 526 -25.21 -3.79 -13.39
N GLU A 527 -26.28 -4.24 -12.73
CA GLU A 527 -26.89 -3.60 -11.57
C GLU A 527 -26.23 -4.04 -10.25
N GLY A 528 -25.40 -5.09 -10.27
CA GLY A 528 -24.71 -5.65 -9.10
C GLY A 528 -25.44 -6.80 -8.42
N GLU A 529 -26.41 -7.41 -9.08
CA GLU A 529 -27.09 -8.61 -8.59
C GLU A 529 -26.28 -9.86 -8.91
N PHE A 530 -26.20 -10.78 -7.95
CA PHE A 530 -25.44 -12.02 -8.07
C PHE A 530 -26.10 -12.98 -9.05
N LEU A 531 -25.31 -13.53 -9.97
CA LEU A 531 -25.74 -14.49 -10.98
C LEU A 531 -25.22 -15.89 -10.66
N LEU A 532 -23.88 -16.05 -10.61
CA LEU A 532 -23.26 -17.34 -10.36
C LEU A 532 -21.92 -17.20 -9.62
N LYS A 533 -21.49 -18.32 -9.05
CA LYS A 533 -20.19 -18.51 -8.40
C LYS A 533 -19.62 -19.83 -8.88
N PHE A 534 -18.33 -19.83 -9.21
CA PHE A 534 -17.57 -21.05 -9.49
C PHE A 534 -16.19 -20.99 -8.84
N GLY A 535 -15.54 -22.14 -8.75
CA GLY A 535 -14.28 -22.30 -8.05
C GLY A 535 -14.42 -22.64 -6.58
N SER A 536 -13.45 -23.40 -6.09
CA SER A 536 -13.28 -23.76 -4.68
C SER A 536 -11.79 -23.84 -4.35
N ASN A 537 -11.45 -23.86 -3.06
CA ASN A 537 -10.05 -23.98 -2.66
C ASN A 537 -9.46 -25.33 -3.09
N GLY A 538 -8.28 -25.31 -3.71
CA GLY A 538 -7.54 -26.52 -4.08
C GLY A 538 -6.62 -26.34 -5.29
N GLU A 539 -6.10 -27.47 -5.76
CA GLU A 539 -5.10 -27.55 -6.84
C GLU A 539 -5.64 -28.27 -8.10
N GLY A 540 -6.84 -28.85 -8.03
CA GLY A 540 -7.46 -29.54 -9.16
C GLY A 540 -8.03 -28.60 -10.24
N ASN A 541 -8.58 -29.20 -11.30
CA ASN A 541 -9.25 -28.46 -12.38
C ASN A 541 -10.44 -27.68 -11.84
N GLY A 542 -10.47 -26.39 -12.15
CA GLY A 542 -11.51 -25.47 -11.66
C GLY A 542 -11.43 -25.16 -10.17
N GLN A 543 -10.37 -25.56 -9.47
CA GLN A 543 -10.06 -25.11 -8.12
C GLN A 543 -9.01 -23.99 -8.15
N PHE A 544 -9.03 -23.14 -7.13
CA PHE A 544 -8.13 -21.99 -7.03
C PHE A 544 -7.42 -21.94 -5.67
N ASN A 545 -6.22 -21.39 -5.66
CA ASN A 545 -5.56 -20.94 -4.45
C ASN A 545 -5.30 -19.43 -4.57
N ALA A 546 -6.24 -18.64 -4.07
CA ALA A 546 -6.20 -17.19 -4.12
C ALA A 546 -6.15 -16.58 -5.55
N PRO A 547 -7.28 -16.63 -6.29
CA PRO A 547 -7.32 -16.12 -7.66
C PRO A 547 -7.13 -14.59 -7.70
N THR A 548 -6.42 -14.10 -8.71
CA THR A 548 -6.08 -12.68 -8.89
C THR A 548 -6.63 -12.13 -10.20
N GLY A 549 -5.84 -12.08 -11.27
CA GLY A 549 -6.21 -11.48 -12.55
C GLY A 549 -7.34 -12.25 -13.22
N VAL A 550 -8.22 -11.51 -13.91
CA VAL A 550 -9.31 -12.10 -14.69
C VAL A 550 -9.50 -11.29 -15.98
N ALA A 551 -9.73 -12.00 -17.09
CA ALA A 551 -10.15 -11.42 -18.37
C ALA A 551 -11.20 -12.31 -19.03
N VAL A 552 -11.88 -11.76 -20.04
CA VAL A 552 -12.89 -12.49 -20.83
C VAL A 552 -12.56 -12.35 -22.30
N ASP A 553 -12.57 -13.45 -23.03
CA ASP A 553 -12.33 -13.44 -24.47
C ASP A 553 -13.58 -13.09 -25.29
N ALA A 554 -13.40 -12.98 -26.61
CA ALA A 554 -14.49 -12.66 -27.53
C ALA A 554 -15.59 -13.75 -27.57
N SER A 555 -15.24 -14.99 -27.25
CA SER A 555 -16.16 -16.14 -27.17
C SER A 555 -16.91 -16.22 -25.84
N GLY A 556 -16.56 -15.35 -24.86
CA GLY A 556 -17.15 -15.35 -23.53
C GLY A 556 -16.45 -16.27 -22.53
N ASN A 557 -15.30 -16.85 -22.87
CA ASN A 557 -14.52 -17.66 -21.94
C ASN A 557 -13.82 -16.76 -20.91
N ILE A 558 -13.79 -17.21 -19.66
CA ILE A 558 -13.21 -16.52 -18.52
C ILE A 558 -11.81 -17.07 -18.27
N ILE A 559 -10.80 -16.21 -18.30
CA ILE A 559 -9.40 -16.56 -18.10
C ILE A 559 -8.96 -16.01 -16.75
N VAL A 560 -8.48 -16.87 -15.86
CA VAL A 560 -8.21 -16.55 -14.46
C VAL A 560 -6.77 -16.90 -14.11
N ALA A 561 -6.04 -15.91 -13.59
CA ALA A 561 -4.75 -16.12 -12.95
C ALA A 561 -4.94 -16.63 -11.51
N ASP A 562 -4.29 -17.74 -11.20
CA ASP A 562 -4.36 -18.43 -9.91
C ASP A 562 -3.04 -18.19 -9.16
N TRP A 563 -3.02 -17.20 -8.28
CA TRP A 563 -1.77 -16.68 -7.70
C TRP A 563 -1.04 -17.72 -6.85
N GLY A 564 -1.76 -18.45 -6.01
CA GLY A 564 -1.19 -19.44 -5.10
C GLY A 564 -0.73 -20.71 -5.80
N ASN A 565 -1.43 -21.13 -6.87
CA ASN A 565 -1.03 -22.28 -7.68
C ASN A 565 -0.10 -21.91 -8.86
N SER A 566 0.21 -20.62 -9.03
CA SER A 566 1.12 -20.11 -10.05
C SER A 566 0.79 -20.57 -11.49
N ARG A 567 -0.50 -20.55 -11.83
CA ARG A 567 -1.02 -21.03 -13.13
C ARG A 567 -2.11 -20.11 -13.68
N ILE A 568 -2.53 -20.37 -14.91
CA ILE A 568 -3.68 -19.70 -15.54
C ILE A 568 -4.68 -20.77 -16.00
N GLN A 569 -5.94 -20.57 -15.67
CA GLN A 569 -7.05 -21.45 -16.02
C GLN A 569 -8.06 -20.74 -16.93
N VAL A 570 -8.67 -21.50 -17.84
CA VAL A 570 -9.68 -21.03 -18.79
C VAL A 570 -10.99 -21.76 -18.52
N PHE A 571 -12.07 -21.01 -18.49
CA PHE A 571 -13.43 -21.47 -18.20
C PHE A 571 -14.40 -20.97 -19.26
N ASP A 572 -15.51 -21.66 -19.46
CA ASP A 572 -16.63 -21.09 -20.22
C ASP A 572 -17.38 -20.04 -19.40
N GLY A 573 -18.34 -19.34 -20.02
CA GLY A 573 -19.15 -18.32 -19.37
C GLY A 573 -20.02 -18.83 -18.21
N SER A 574 -20.24 -20.14 -18.09
CA SER A 574 -20.96 -20.77 -16.98
C SER A 574 -20.06 -21.14 -15.79
N GLY A 575 -18.73 -21.01 -15.96
CA GLY A 575 -17.73 -21.37 -14.96
C GLY A 575 -17.27 -22.83 -15.05
N SER A 576 -17.55 -23.54 -16.14
CA SER A 576 -17.03 -24.88 -16.38
C SER A 576 -15.58 -24.81 -16.84
N PHE A 577 -14.72 -25.67 -16.30
CA PHE A 577 -13.30 -25.71 -16.66
C PHE A 577 -13.11 -26.19 -18.10
N LEU A 578 -12.29 -25.47 -18.88
CA LEU A 578 -11.93 -25.83 -20.25
C LEU A 578 -10.50 -26.35 -20.33
N SER A 579 -9.53 -25.53 -19.91
CA SER A 579 -8.11 -25.86 -20.06
C SER A 579 -7.21 -25.03 -19.15
N TYR A 580 -5.94 -25.41 -19.09
CA TYR A 580 -4.86 -24.57 -18.59
C TYR A 580 -4.15 -23.92 -19.77
N ILE A 581 -3.64 -22.70 -19.58
CA ILE A 581 -2.59 -22.17 -20.47
C ILE A 581 -1.28 -22.84 -20.07
N ASN A 582 -0.54 -23.40 -21.03
CA ASN A 582 0.73 -24.04 -20.72
C ASN A 582 1.74 -22.99 -20.27
N THR A 583 2.30 -23.18 -19.08
CA THR A 583 3.33 -22.31 -18.47
C THR A 583 4.53 -23.13 -17.98
N SER A 584 4.67 -24.37 -18.44
CA SER A 584 5.61 -25.35 -17.88
C SER A 584 7.09 -25.04 -18.17
N VAL A 585 7.40 -24.41 -19.30
CA VAL A 585 8.80 -24.11 -19.67
C VAL A 585 9.36 -22.97 -18.83
N GLU A 586 8.58 -21.91 -18.66
CA GLU A 586 8.91 -20.81 -17.75
C GLU A 586 7.76 -20.55 -16.77
N PRO A 587 7.79 -21.21 -15.60
CA PRO A 587 6.75 -21.08 -14.58
C PRO A 587 6.48 -19.64 -14.18
N LEU A 588 5.22 -19.35 -13.90
CA LEU A 588 4.81 -18.11 -13.26
C LEU A 588 5.19 -18.15 -11.78
N TYR A 589 5.48 -17.01 -11.18
CA TYR A 589 5.60 -16.91 -9.72
C TYR A 589 4.71 -15.76 -9.25
N GLY A 590 3.58 -16.10 -8.65
CA GLY A 590 2.59 -15.13 -8.18
C GLY A 590 2.02 -14.27 -9.32
N PRO A 591 1.29 -14.85 -10.28
CA PRO A 591 0.64 -14.09 -11.34
C PRO A 591 -0.38 -13.09 -10.75
N GLN A 592 -0.34 -11.85 -11.23
CA GLN A 592 -1.18 -10.75 -10.74
C GLN A 592 -2.27 -10.40 -11.75
N GLY A 593 -2.24 -9.21 -12.35
CA GLY A 593 -3.17 -8.79 -13.39
C GLY A 593 -3.02 -9.62 -14.66
N LEU A 594 -4.14 -9.82 -15.34
CA LEU A 594 -4.25 -10.55 -16.59
C LEU A 594 -5.16 -9.75 -17.53
N ALA A 595 -4.79 -9.65 -18.80
CA ALA A 595 -5.59 -9.02 -19.84
C ALA A 595 -5.47 -9.78 -21.17
N LEU A 596 -6.41 -9.54 -22.08
CA LEU A 596 -6.32 -9.98 -23.47
C LEU A 596 -5.90 -8.82 -24.35
N THR A 597 -4.88 -9.04 -25.16
CA THR A 597 -4.41 -8.06 -26.14
C THR A 597 -5.37 -7.97 -27.33
N SER A 598 -5.25 -6.89 -28.11
CA SER A 598 -6.10 -6.66 -29.29
C SER A 598 -5.93 -7.72 -30.39
N ASP A 599 -4.83 -8.47 -30.39
CA ASP A 599 -4.55 -9.60 -31.28
C ASP A 599 -4.91 -10.97 -30.66
N GLY A 600 -5.58 -10.98 -29.49
CA GLY A 600 -6.17 -12.18 -28.88
C GLY A 600 -5.21 -12.98 -27.99
N HIS A 601 -4.04 -12.45 -27.65
CA HIS A 601 -3.08 -13.11 -26.76
C HIS A 601 -3.35 -12.79 -25.29
N VAL A 602 -3.01 -13.71 -24.41
CA VAL A 602 -3.11 -13.50 -22.96
C VAL A 602 -1.83 -12.86 -22.46
N VAL A 603 -1.93 -11.69 -21.84
CA VAL A 603 -0.82 -11.06 -21.13
C VAL A 603 -1.05 -11.15 -19.62
N VAL A 604 -0.02 -11.61 -18.90
CA VAL A 604 -0.06 -11.75 -17.44
C VAL A 604 1.14 -11.05 -16.80
N ALA A 605 0.91 -10.38 -15.67
CA ALA A 605 1.97 -9.86 -14.82
C ALA A 605 2.54 -10.98 -13.94
N ASP A 606 3.76 -11.41 -14.22
CA ASP A 606 4.51 -12.38 -13.43
C ASP A 606 5.34 -11.64 -12.37
N SER A 607 4.71 -11.40 -11.21
CA SER A 607 5.26 -10.48 -10.20
C SER A 607 6.55 -10.98 -9.55
N GLY A 608 6.66 -12.29 -9.33
CA GLY A 608 7.85 -12.93 -8.76
C GLY A 608 9.06 -12.89 -9.69
N ASN A 609 8.84 -13.00 -11.00
CA ASN A 609 9.90 -12.90 -12.01
C ASN A 609 10.16 -11.46 -12.50
N HIS A 610 9.42 -10.46 -11.99
CA HIS A 610 9.54 -9.06 -12.38
C HIS A 610 9.40 -8.83 -13.90
N CYS A 611 8.50 -9.54 -14.55
CA CYS A 611 8.23 -9.42 -15.99
C CYS A 611 6.75 -9.62 -16.29
N PHE A 612 6.30 -9.22 -17.48
CA PHE A 612 5.05 -9.71 -18.02
C PHE A 612 5.34 -10.75 -19.10
N LYS A 613 4.47 -11.74 -19.20
CA LYS A 613 4.55 -12.84 -20.17
C LYS A 613 3.33 -12.81 -21.05
N VAL A 614 3.53 -13.08 -22.34
CA VAL A 614 2.47 -13.13 -23.34
C VAL A 614 2.38 -14.55 -23.88
N TYR A 615 1.17 -15.10 -23.84
CA TYR A 615 0.88 -16.48 -24.24
C TYR A 615 -0.06 -16.49 -25.44
N ARG A 616 0.20 -17.44 -26.33
CA ARG A 616 -0.69 -17.82 -27.40
C ARG A 616 -1.93 -18.41 -26.76
N TYR A 617 -3.08 -17.85 -27.11
CA TYR A 617 -4.36 -18.33 -26.68
C TYR A 617 -5.19 -18.56 -27.93
N LEU A 618 -5.43 -19.83 -28.24
CA LEU A 618 -6.23 -20.23 -29.39
C LEU A 618 -7.70 -20.06 -28.99
N GLN A 619 -8.38 -19.13 -29.65
CA GLN A 619 -9.83 -18.92 -29.52
C GLN A 619 -10.64 -20.04 -30.17
#